data_AF-A0AA40DNK1-F1
#
_entry.id   AF-A0AA40DNK1-F1
#
_cell.length_a   1.000
_cell.length_b   1.000
_cell.length_c   1.000
_cell.angle_alpha   90.00
_cell.angle_beta   90.00
_cell.angle_gamma   90.00
#
_symmetry.space_group_name_H-M   'P 1'
#
loop_
_entity.id
_entity.type
_entity.pdbx_description
1 polymer ?
#
loop_
_entity_poly.entity_id
_entity_poly.type
_entity_poly.pdbx_seq_one_letter_code
_entity_poly.pdbx_strand_id
1 'polypeptide(L)'
;MPGTSRMPVSLRESFNTVKRSRPANTLQLLNLDLSVLRNIVFFLFVLRWTRHVLLKLKGRGLLGTLAELYANARRIGYGYFLRMPGVRTQVRKQVHDALAKLQIKMVPASTTRYLTLPKEGWSEDAVRKELDTLATMDHTRWEDGYVSGAVYHGEDDLLRLQTEAYGKFTVANPIHPDVFPGVRKMEAEVVAMVLGLFNAPVGAAGVSTSGGTESILSACLSARQKAYAERGITEPEMILPETAHTAFRKAGEYFKIKIHMVACPAPTYQVDVRRVSRLVNSNTILLVGSAPNFPHGIMDDISALSKLALKRRLPLHVDCCLGSFLMPFLEKAGFEAEPFDFRLKGVTSISCDTHKYGFAPKGSSTVLYRTQELRTYQYFVDPSWSGGVYASPGIAGSRPGALIAACWASLVTVGEAGYLASCEQIVGSAKKLAERIRDTPALAAELEIMGKPLVSVVAFRARNLDVYDISDGMTARGWHLNALQNPPAIHVAMTLPLSKVWERLAADLEAVVEEEREKERVRIVEGKGAKGKGTGDAAALYGVAGSLPNKSVVVDLARGFLDLLYKA
;
A
#
# COMPACT_ATOMS: atom_id res chain seq x y z
N MET A 1 59.30 -62.86 15.81
CA MET A 1 58.70 -64.09 15.25
C MET A 1 57.71 -64.65 16.26
N PRO A 2 56.53 -65.12 15.84
CA PRO A 2 55.38 -65.32 16.70
C PRO A 2 55.27 -66.75 17.22
N GLY A 3 54.93 -66.89 18.51
CA GLY A 3 54.47 -68.12 19.12
C GLY A 3 52.97 -68.31 18.88
N THR A 4 52.60 -69.52 18.43
CA THR A 4 51.22 -69.99 18.31
C THR A 4 50.78 -70.56 19.65
N SER A 5 49.74 -69.98 20.25
CA SER A 5 49.00 -70.61 21.35
C SER A 5 47.53 -70.77 20.94
N ARG A 6 47.05 -72.01 20.99
CA ARG A 6 45.71 -72.42 20.59
C ARG A 6 44.70 -71.95 21.63
N MET A 7 43.66 -71.25 21.20
CA MET A 7 42.54 -70.87 22.06
C MET A 7 41.82 -72.10 22.65
N PRO A 8 41.43 -72.07 23.94
CA PRO A 8 40.68 -73.14 24.57
C PRO A 8 39.24 -73.26 24.04
N VAL A 9 38.75 -74.50 23.99
CA VAL A 9 37.46 -74.90 23.39
C VAL A 9 36.24 -74.22 24.01
N SER A 10 36.33 -73.78 25.28
CA SER A 10 35.27 -73.04 25.97
C SER A 10 34.96 -71.66 25.37
N LEU A 11 35.92 -71.04 24.67
CA LEU A 11 35.68 -69.78 23.96
C LEU A 11 35.00 -69.99 22.60
N ARG A 12 35.08 -71.17 21.98
CA ARG A 12 34.41 -71.46 20.71
C ARG A 12 32.89 -71.60 20.86
N GLU A 13 32.40 -72.11 21.99
CA GLU A 13 30.96 -72.25 22.22
C GLU A 13 30.26 -70.91 22.52
N SER A 14 30.93 -69.99 23.22
CA SER A 14 30.40 -68.63 23.45
C SER A 14 30.30 -67.81 22.16
N PHE A 15 31.20 -67.98 21.19
CA PHE A 15 31.10 -67.32 19.89
C PHE A 15 30.01 -67.92 18.98
N ASN A 16 29.60 -69.18 19.20
CA ASN A 16 28.52 -69.82 18.45
C ASN A 16 27.12 -69.52 19.02
N THR A 17 27.01 -69.27 20.33
CA THR A 17 25.73 -68.83 20.94
C THR A 17 25.43 -67.35 20.66
N VAL A 18 26.46 -66.49 20.57
CA VAL A 18 26.27 -65.07 20.20
C VAL A 18 25.93 -64.88 18.71
N LYS A 19 26.19 -65.88 17.85
CA LYS A 19 25.79 -65.85 16.43
C LYS A 19 24.33 -66.26 16.16
N ARG A 20 23.60 -66.82 17.15
CA ARG A 20 22.20 -67.26 16.99
C ARG A 20 21.15 -66.35 17.61
N SER A 21 21.55 -65.20 18.16
CA SER A 21 20.65 -64.20 18.73
C SER A 21 20.86 -62.81 18.10
N ARG A 22 20.86 -62.74 16.76
CA ARG A 22 20.43 -61.49 16.12
C ARG A 22 18.91 -61.56 16.02
N PRO A 23 18.15 -60.65 16.66
CA PRO A 23 16.83 -60.37 16.14
C PRO A 23 17.05 -59.77 14.76
N ALA A 24 16.96 -60.60 13.72
CA ALA A 24 16.49 -60.13 12.44
C ALA A 24 15.11 -59.55 12.76
N ASN A 25 15.02 -58.23 12.96
CA ASN A 25 13.81 -57.42 12.80
C ASN A 25 13.88 -55.97 13.31
N THR A 26 15.03 -55.41 13.66
CA THR A 26 15.09 -53.95 13.90
C THR A 26 14.91 -53.12 12.62
N LEU A 27 15.12 -53.72 11.44
CA LEU A 27 14.80 -53.13 10.13
C LEU A 27 13.42 -53.51 9.59
N GLN A 28 12.72 -54.52 10.14
CA GLN A 28 11.34 -54.84 9.72
C GLN A 28 10.31 -53.86 10.29
N LEU A 29 10.63 -53.16 11.38
CA LEU A 29 9.81 -52.03 11.86
C LEU A 29 9.87 -50.80 10.94
N LEU A 30 10.80 -50.78 9.97
CA LEU A 30 10.95 -49.74 8.95
C LEU A 30 10.63 -50.24 7.53
N ASN A 31 10.07 -51.45 7.38
CA ASN A 31 9.28 -51.78 6.19
C ASN A 31 7.91 -51.10 6.32
N LEU A 32 7.90 -49.76 6.36
CA LEU A 32 6.76 -49.01 5.86
C LEU A 32 6.63 -49.44 4.41
N ASP A 33 5.70 -50.36 4.16
CA ASP A 33 5.34 -50.78 2.81
C ASP A 33 5.20 -49.51 1.98
N LEU A 34 6.01 -49.38 0.93
CA LEU A 34 6.01 -48.22 0.03
C LEU A 34 4.58 -47.94 -0.46
N SER A 35 3.72 -48.97 -0.51
CA SER A 35 2.29 -48.86 -0.79
C SER A 35 1.55 -48.07 0.29
N VAL A 36 1.81 -48.33 1.59
CA VAL A 36 1.23 -47.63 2.74
C VAL A 36 1.72 -46.19 2.78
N LEU A 37 3.02 -45.95 2.60
CA LEU A 37 3.57 -44.59 2.54
C LEU A 37 2.95 -43.79 1.37
N ARG A 38 2.86 -44.39 0.18
CA ARG A 38 2.19 -43.78 -0.99
C ARG A 38 0.73 -43.46 -0.68
N ASN A 39 -0.01 -44.38 -0.06
CA ASN A 39 -1.42 -44.18 0.28
C ASN A 39 -1.59 -43.08 1.33
N ILE A 40 -0.69 -42.98 2.31
CA ILE A 40 -0.67 -41.89 3.30
C ILE A 40 -0.41 -40.54 2.61
N VAL A 41 0.62 -40.46 1.75
CA VAL A 41 0.93 -39.23 1.00
C VAL A 41 -0.24 -38.82 0.10
N PHE A 42 -0.85 -39.77 -0.61
CA PHE A 42 -2.02 -39.52 -1.43
C PHE A 42 -3.22 -39.07 -0.60
N PHE A 43 -3.47 -39.71 0.54
CA PHE A 43 -4.55 -39.30 1.46
C PHE A 43 -4.33 -37.88 1.99
N LEU A 44 -3.11 -37.54 2.41
CA LEU A 44 -2.76 -36.18 2.83
C LEU A 44 -2.91 -35.16 1.70
N PHE A 45 -2.56 -35.53 0.47
CA PHE A 45 -2.78 -34.72 -0.72
C PHE A 45 -4.29 -34.46 -0.95
N VAL A 46 -5.11 -35.51 -0.95
CA VAL A 46 -6.57 -35.39 -1.10
C VAL A 46 -7.16 -34.55 0.02
N LEU A 47 -6.78 -34.81 1.28
CA LEU A 47 -7.24 -34.05 2.43
C LEU A 47 -6.89 -32.55 2.31
N ARG A 48 -5.65 -32.24 1.89
CA ARG A 48 -5.20 -30.87 1.65
C ARG A 48 -6.06 -30.16 0.60
N TRP A 49 -6.28 -30.80 -0.55
CA TRP A 49 -7.07 -30.23 -1.63
C TRP A 49 -8.55 -30.10 -1.27
N THR A 50 -9.15 -31.11 -0.63
CA THR A 50 -10.52 -31.06 -0.13
C THR A 50 -10.68 -29.90 0.87
N ARG A 51 -9.76 -29.74 1.81
CA ARG A 51 -9.77 -28.61 2.75
C ARG A 51 -9.68 -27.26 2.02
N HIS A 52 -8.80 -27.13 1.01
CA HIS A 52 -8.71 -25.90 0.21
C HIS A 52 -10.03 -25.59 -0.52
N VAL A 53 -10.66 -26.59 -1.13
CA VAL A 53 -11.94 -26.43 -1.83
C VAL A 53 -13.04 -26.04 -0.83
N LEU A 54 -13.14 -26.72 0.30
CA LEU A 54 -14.13 -26.40 1.35
C LEU A 54 -13.93 -24.99 1.91
N LEU A 55 -12.70 -24.54 2.12
CA LEU A 55 -12.42 -23.17 2.58
C LEU A 55 -12.83 -22.13 1.52
N LYS A 56 -12.58 -22.40 0.24
CA LYS A 56 -13.05 -21.51 -0.84
C LYS A 56 -14.58 -21.45 -0.90
N LEU A 57 -15.24 -22.60 -0.87
CA LEU A 57 -16.71 -22.70 -0.88
C LEU A 57 -17.33 -22.01 0.34
N LYS A 58 -16.75 -22.19 1.54
CA LYS A 58 -17.18 -21.50 2.77
C LYS A 58 -17.01 -19.99 2.65
N GLY A 59 -15.85 -19.54 2.17
CA GLY A 59 -15.48 -18.13 2.09
C GLY A 59 -16.28 -17.35 1.06
N ARG A 60 -16.41 -17.92 -0.15
CA ARG A 60 -16.98 -17.25 -1.34
C ARG A 60 -18.37 -17.73 -1.72
N GLY A 61 -18.85 -18.82 -1.16
CA GLY A 61 -20.07 -19.50 -1.60
C GLY A 61 -19.87 -20.23 -2.94
N LEU A 62 -20.88 -20.97 -3.39
CA LEU A 62 -20.84 -21.69 -4.68
C LEU A 62 -20.68 -20.71 -5.86
N LEU A 63 -21.58 -19.73 -5.95
CA LEU A 63 -21.55 -18.72 -7.02
C LEU A 63 -20.26 -17.91 -7.03
N GLY A 64 -19.77 -17.46 -5.86
CA GLY A 64 -18.52 -16.70 -5.78
C GLY A 64 -17.29 -17.54 -6.12
N THR A 65 -17.29 -18.84 -5.78
CA THR A 65 -16.23 -19.77 -6.18
C THR A 65 -16.25 -20.00 -7.70
N LEU A 66 -17.42 -20.21 -8.30
CA LEU A 66 -17.56 -20.36 -9.75
C LEU A 66 -17.16 -19.08 -10.50
N ALA A 67 -17.55 -17.91 -10.01
CA ALA A 67 -17.17 -16.62 -10.59
C ALA A 67 -15.64 -16.42 -10.53
N GLU A 68 -15.00 -16.78 -9.41
CA GLU A 68 -13.54 -16.72 -9.29
C GLU A 68 -12.84 -17.72 -10.22
N LEU A 69 -13.37 -18.94 -10.35
CA LEU A 69 -12.85 -19.95 -11.28
C LEU A 69 -12.96 -19.45 -12.72
N TYR A 70 -14.11 -18.90 -13.10
CA TYR A 70 -14.30 -18.29 -14.42
C TYR A 70 -13.33 -17.13 -14.67
N ALA A 71 -13.22 -16.19 -13.73
CA ALA A 71 -12.29 -15.06 -13.85
C ALA A 71 -10.83 -15.53 -13.99
N ASN A 72 -10.43 -16.55 -13.22
CA ASN A 72 -9.10 -17.14 -13.32
C ASN A 72 -8.89 -17.86 -14.66
N ALA A 73 -9.84 -18.68 -15.10
CA ALA A 73 -9.76 -19.38 -16.37
C ALA A 73 -9.68 -18.38 -17.54
N ARG A 74 -10.53 -17.34 -17.53
CA ARG A 74 -10.51 -16.25 -18.52
C ARG A 74 -9.16 -15.52 -18.51
N ARG A 75 -8.62 -15.18 -17.34
CA ARG A 75 -7.30 -14.53 -17.20
C ARG A 75 -6.17 -15.39 -17.75
N ILE A 76 -6.17 -16.69 -17.44
CA ILE A 76 -5.17 -17.65 -17.90
C ILE A 76 -5.28 -17.86 -19.41
N GLY A 77 -6.48 -18.13 -19.92
CA GLY A 77 -6.76 -18.29 -21.36
C GLY A 77 -6.35 -17.05 -22.16
N TYR A 78 -6.71 -15.85 -21.69
CA TYR A 78 -6.27 -14.59 -22.31
C TYR A 78 -4.75 -14.40 -22.22
N GLY A 79 -4.11 -14.90 -21.15
CA GLY A 79 -2.65 -14.93 -21.04
C GLY A 79 -1.98 -15.82 -22.09
N TYR A 80 -2.56 -16.99 -22.39
CA TYR A 80 -2.08 -17.82 -23.49
C TYR A 80 -2.29 -17.14 -24.84
N PHE A 81 -3.45 -16.52 -25.06
CA PHE A 81 -3.74 -15.72 -26.27
C PHE A 81 -2.70 -14.62 -26.50
N LEU A 82 -2.40 -13.81 -25.49
CA LEU A 82 -1.38 -12.76 -25.59
C LEU A 82 0.04 -13.27 -25.87
N ARG A 83 0.30 -14.57 -25.64
CA ARG A 83 1.59 -15.23 -25.90
C ARG A 83 1.65 -15.93 -27.26
N MET A 84 0.54 -16.04 -27.99
CA MET A 84 0.52 -16.67 -29.31
C MET A 84 1.46 -15.93 -30.28
N PRO A 85 2.14 -16.64 -31.21
CA PRO A 85 2.89 -16.02 -32.29
C PRO A 85 2.02 -15.02 -33.07
N GLY A 86 2.58 -13.89 -33.50
CA GLY A 86 1.82 -12.78 -34.12
C GLY A 86 1.24 -11.82 -33.09
N VAL A 87 0.36 -12.27 -32.20
CA VAL A 87 -0.23 -11.43 -31.13
C VAL A 87 0.86 -10.89 -30.21
N ARG A 88 1.76 -11.75 -29.75
CA ARG A 88 2.89 -11.37 -28.90
C ARG A 88 3.78 -10.30 -29.56
N THR A 89 4.01 -10.42 -30.87
CA THR A 89 4.83 -9.46 -31.63
C THR A 89 4.14 -8.10 -31.68
N GLN A 90 2.84 -8.07 -31.94
CA GLN A 90 2.06 -6.85 -31.98
C GLN A 90 1.94 -6.17 -30.61
N VAL A 91 1.70 -6.95 -29.55
CA VAL A 91 1.67 -6.44 -28.16
C VAL A 91 3.01 -5.82 -27.79
N ARG A 92 4.13 -6.51 -28.09
CA ARG A 92 5.48 -5.98 -27.84
C ARG A 92 5.75 -4.68 -28.60
N LYS A 93 5.34 -4.63 -29.88
CA LYS A 93 5.44 -3.41 -30.68
C LYS A 93 4.65 -2.26 -30.03
N GLN A 94 3.41 -2.48 -29.64
CA GLN A 94 2.59 -1.46 -28.99
C GLN A 94 3.17 -0.99 -27.64
N VAL A 95 3.66 -1.91 -26.82
CA VAL A 95 4.34 -1.56 -25.55
C VAL A 95 5.59 -0.74 -25.83
N HIS A 96 6.41 -1.13 -26.83
CA HIS A 96 7.60 -0.39 -27.22
C HIS A 96 7.25 1.02 -27.73
N ASP A 97 6.26 1.15 -28.61
CA ASP A 97 5.82 2.43 -29.16
C ASP A 97 5.29 3.35 -28.05
N ALA A 98 4.55 2.80 -27.07
CA ALA A 98 4.08 3.55 -25.91
C ALA A 98 5.24 4.02 -25.01
N LEU A 99 6.20 3.14 -24.72
CA LEU A 99 7.39 3.49 -23.95
C LEU A 99 8.28 4.51 -24.66
N ALA A 100 8.39 4.44 -25.99
CA ALA A 100 9.14 5.42 -26.78
C ALA A 100 8.51 6.82 -26.67
N LYS A 101 7.17 6.93 -26.71
CA LYS A 101 6.46 8.20 -26.48
C LYS A 101 6.68 8.73 -25.07
N LEU A 102 6.60 7.86 -24.06
CA LEU A 102 6.87 8.23 -22.66
C LEU A 102 8.31 8.69 -22.46
N GLN A 103 9.28 8.01 -23.08
CA GLN A 103 10.69 8.39 -23.01
C GLN A 103 10.93 9.80 -23.56
N ILE A 104 10.32 10.16 -24.68
CA ILE A 104 10.45 11.51 -25.27
C ILE A 104 9.97 12.58 -24.28
N LYS A 105 8.87 12.31 -23.55
CA LYS A 105 8.33 13.23 -22.54
C LYS A 105 9.19 13.29 -21.27
N MET A 106 9.65 12.14 -20.77
CA MET A 106 10.31 12.02 -19.45
C MET A 106 11.81 12.28 -19.48
N VAL A 107 12.46 12.06 -20.62
CA VAL A 107 13.91 12.19 -20.77
C VAL A 107 14.22 13.09 -21.97
N PRO A 108 13.93 14.41 -21.88
CA PRO A 108 14.14 15.33 -22.98
C PRO A 108 15.58 15.28 -23.51
N ALA A 109 15.75 15.34 -24.82
CA ALA A 109 17.07 15.34 -25.45
C ALA A 109 17.85 16.65 -25.18
N SER A 110 17.15 17.72 -24.80
CA SER A 110 17.70 19.05 -24.56
C SER A 110 18.32 19.25 -23.17
N THR A 111 18.14 18.31 -22.24
CA THR A 111 18.65 18.43 -20.87
C THR A 111 20.09 17.96 -20.79
N THR A 112 20.95 18.72 -20.11
CA THR A 112 22.33 18.33 -19.80
C THR A 112 22.33 17.09 -18.90
N ARG A 113 23.21 16.11 -19.20
CA ARG A 113 23.26 14.82 -18.51
C ARG A 113 24.64 14.57 -17.93
N TYR A 114 24.68 14.26 -16.64
CA TYR A 114 25.91 13.92 -15.93
C TYR A 114 26.00 12.39 -15.76
N LEU A 115 26.59 11.72 -16.75
CA LEU A 115 26.67 10.25 -16.80
C LEU A 115 27.88 9.68 -16.07
N THR A 116 28.83 10.54 -15.70
CA THR A 116 30.04 10.19 -14.97
C THR A 116 30.32 11.25 -13.92
N LEU A 117 31.04 10.88 -12.86
CA LEU A 117 31.56 11.86 -11.92
C LEU A 117 32.39 12.94 -12.66
N PRO A 118 32.27 14.22 -12.31
CA PRO A 118 33.11 15.25 -12.89
C PRO A 118 34.57 15.00 -12.49
N LYS A 119 35.51 15.28 -13.39
CA LYS A 119 36.95 15.07 -13.12
C LYS A 119 37.45 15.90 -11.95
N GLU A 120 36.88 17.08 -11.78
CA GLU A 120 37.13 18.00 -10.67
C GLU A 120 35.79 18.37 -10.03
N GLY A 121 35.80 18.55 -8.71
CA GLY A 121 34.60 18.99 -7.98
C GLY A 121 34.15 20.36 -8.45
N TRP A 122 32.84 20.55 -8.58
CA TRP A 122 32.29 21.85 -8.94
C TRP A 122 32.40 22.86 -7.80
N SER A 123 32.43 24.14 -8.15
CA SER A 123 32.26 25.21 -7.18
C SER A 123 30.84 25.20 -6.61
N GLU A 124 30.67 25.72 -5.40
CA GLU A 124 29.35 25.83 -4.77
C GLU A 124 28.36 26.61 -5.64
N ASP A 125 28.81 27.68 -6.31
CA ASP A 125 27.96 28.49 -7.17
C ASP A 125 27.51 27.75 -8.43
N ALA A 126 28.38 26.90 -8.99
CA ALA A 126 27.99 26.04 -10.10
C ALA A 126 26.94 25.01 -9.67
N VAL A 127 27.09 24.41 -8.48
CA VAL A 127 26.09 23.50 -7.91
C VAL A 127 24.78 24.23 -7.62
N ARG A 128 24.81 25.42 -7.00
CA ARG A 128 23.61 26.22 -6.72
C ARG A 128 22.86 26.57 -8.00
N LYS A 129 23.58 27.04 -9.03
CA LYS A 129 22.99 27.35 -10.33
C LYS A 129 22.33 26.14 -11.00
N GLU A 130 22.96 24.97 -10.89
CA GLU A 130 22.36 23.73 -11.41
C GLU A 130 21.12 23.33 -10.60
N LEU A 131 21.17 23.43 -9.26
CA LEU A 131 20.00 23.19 -8.40
C LEU A 131 18.84 24.11 -8.74
N ASP A 132 19.10 25.40 -9.00
CA ASP A 132 18.07 26.37 -9.43
C ASP A 132 17.48 25.99 -10.80
N THR A 133 18.32 25.51 -11.72
CA THR A 133 17.88 25.03 -13.04
C THR A 133 16.99 23.79 -12.90
N LEU A 134 17.35 22.86 -12.02
CA LEU A 134 16.59 21.64 -11.76
C LEU A 134 15.27 21.94 -11.04
N ALA A 135 15.27 22.87 -10.07
CA ALA A 135 14.08 23.29 -9.34
C ALA A 135 13.07 24.04 -10.22
N THR A 136 13.52 24.69 -11.30
CA THR A 136 12.68 25.46 -12.23
C THR A 136 12.35 24.72 -13.53
N MET A 137 12.67 23.42 -13.61
CA MET A 137 12.24 22.57 -14.73
C MET A 137 10.71 22.57 -14.86
N ASP A 138 10.21 22.49 -16.10
CA ASP A 138 8.77 22.47 -16.35
C ASP A 138 8.10 21.31 -15.60
N HIS A 139 7.13 21.65 -14.76
CA HIS A 139 6.40 20.71 -13.91
C HIS A 139 4.99 21.24 -13.63
N THR A 140 4.10 20.33 -13.20
CA THR A 140 2.77 20.77 -12.76
C THR A 140 2.90 21.64 -11.52
N ARG A 141 2.44 22.89 -11.62
CA ARG A 141 2.52 23.92 -10.57
C ARG A 141 1.66 23.53 -9.36
N TRP A 142 2.28 22.84 -8.41
CA TRP A 142 1.62 22.45 -7.16
C TRP A 142 1.41 23.66 -6.24
N GLU A 143 2.24 24.69 -6.40
CA GLU A 143 2.20 25.97 -5.68
C GLU A 143 0.88 26.70 -5.91
N ASP A 144 0.30 26.55 -7.10
CA ASP A 144 -0.99 27.15 -7.46
C ASP A 144 -2.19 26.30 -7.01
N GLY A 145 -1.97 25.12 -6.40
CA GLY A 145 -3.02 24.24 -5.89
C GLY A 145 -3.66 23.29 -6.91
N TYR A 146 -3.04 23.08 -8.08
CA TYR A 146 -3.60 22.28 -9.18
C TYR A 146 -3.42 20.76 -9.06
N VAL A 147 -2.76 20.31 -8.00
CA VAL A 147 -2.32 18.92 -7.84
C VAL A 147 -3.12 18.24 -6.72
N SER A 148 -3.81 17.16 -7.06
CA SER A 148 -4.53 16.33 -6.10
C SER A 148 -3.54 15.57 -5.20
N GLY A 149 -3.57 15.85 -3.89
CA GLY A 149 -2.63 15.26 -2.95
C GLY A 149 -1.22 15.83 -3.16
N ALA A 150 -0.22 14.96 -3.34
CA ALA A 150 1.21 15.28 -3.53
C ALA A 150 1.82 16.16 -2.42
N VAL A 151 1.50 17.46 -2.40
CA VAL A 151 1.93 18.47 -1.43
C VAL A 151 0.76 18.84 -0.50
N TYR A 152 0.97 18.67 0.81
CA TYR A 152 -0.12 18.71 1.79
C TYR A 152 -0.24 20.06 2.53
N HIS A 153 0.87 20.79 2.68
CA HIS A 153 0.92 22.11 3.33
C HIS A 153 1.39 23.19 2.36
N GLY A 154 2.68 23.23 2.00
CA GLY A 154 3.20 24.08 0.94
C GLY A 154 3.55 25.52 1.34
N GLU A 155 3.13 26.02 2.50
CA GLU A 155 3.44 27.41 2.90
C GLU A 155 4.90 27.64 3.33
N ASP A 156 5.44 28.79 2.95
CA ASP A 156 6.85 29.17 3.09
C ASP A 156 7.38 29.16 4.53
N ASP A 157 6.59 29.62 5.50
CA ASP A 157 7.06 29.71 6.89
C ASP A 157 7.36 28.34 7.50
N LEU A 158 6.51 27.35 7.24
CA LEU A 158 6.74 25.99 7.72
C LEU A 158 7.90 25.34 6.96
N LEU A 159 8.01 25.55 5.64
CA LEU A 159 9.11 25.04 4.82
C LEU A 159 10.46 25.59 5.29
N ARG A 160 10.53 26.88 5.62
CA ARG A 160 11.73 27.53 6.16
C ARG A 160 12.13 26.91 7.48
N LEU A 161 11.21 26.77 8.43
CA LEU A 161 11.49 26.15 9.73
C LEU A 161 11.92 24.68 9.59
N GLN A 162 11.27 23.92 8.69
CA GLN A 162 11.65 22.54 8.40
C GLN A 162 13.05 22.45 7.82
N THR A 163 13.45 23.38 6.94
CA THR A 163 14.78 23.44 6.35
C THR A 163 15.84 23.81 7.39
N GLU A 164 15.54 24.75 8.29
CA GLU A 164 16.41 25.08 9.44
C GLU A 164 16.58 23.88 10.38
N ALA A 165 15.51 23.16 10.70
CA ALA A 165 15.56 21.94 11.49
C ALA A 165 16.35 20.85 10.78
N TYR A 166 16.14 20.65 9.48
CA TYR A 166 16.89 19.68 8.68
C TYR A 166 18.39 20.00 8.70
N GLY A 167 18.76 21.26 8.44
CA GLY A 167 20.14 21.74 8.43
C GLY A 167 20.89 21.44 9.73
N LYS A 168 20.25 21.67 10.89
CA LYS A 168 20.82 21.40 12.22
C LYS A 168 21.14 19.93 12.48
N PHE A 169 20.44 19.00 11.83
CA PHE A 169 20.54 17.56 12.08
C PHE A 169 20.99 16.76 10.84
N THR A 170 21.57 17.42 9.84
CA THR A 170 21.95 16.84 8.53
C THR A 170 22.77 15.55 8.65
N VAL A 171 23.69 15.47 9.61
CA VAL A 171 24.57 14.31 9.82
C VAL A 171 24.01 13.27 10.79
N ALA A 172 22.85 13.54 11.41
CA ALA A 172 22.35 12.73 12.49
C ALA A 172 21.79 11.40 11.98
N ASN A 173 22.21 10.30 12.60
CA ASN A 173 21.76 8.95 12.28
C ASN A 173 21.25 8.23 13.54
N PRO A 174 19.94 7.96 13.67
CA PRO A 174 19.34 7.45 14.90
C PRO A 174 19.70 5.99 15.22
N ILE A 175 20.48 5.30 14.38
CA ILE A 175 21.11 4.02 14.77
C ILE A 175 22.17 4.22 15.88
N HIS A 176 22.69 5.44 16.05
CA HIS A 176 23.63 5.82 17.11
C HIS A 176 22.93 6.75 18.14
N PRO A 177 22.03 6.24 18.99
CA PRO A 177 21.25 7.06 19.92
C PRO A 177 22.10 7.71 21.03
N ASP A 178 23.28 7.16 21.31
CA ASP A 178 24.30 7.69 22.20
C ASP A 178 25.00 8.93 21.60
N VAL A 179 25.24 8.91 20.29
CA VAL A 179 25.82 10.05 19.55
C VAL A 179 24.79 11.13 19.27
N PHE A 180 23.54 10.74 18.97
CA PHE A 180 22.45 11.66 18.61
C PHE A 180 21.24 11.56 19.57
N PRO A 181 21.41 11.82 20.87
CA PRO A 181 20.33 11.66 21.86
C PRO A 181 19.17 12.64 21.62
N GLY A 182 19.43 13.80 21.03
CA GLY A 182 18.40 14.76 20.63
C GLY A 182 17.45 14.21 19.56
N VAL A 183 17.98 13.55 18.52
CA VAL A 183 17.16 12.89 17.50
C VAL A 183 16.37 11.73 18.10
N ARG A 184 17.00 10.92 18.95
CA ARG A 184 16.30 9.87 19.69
C ARG A 184 15.14 10.45 20.50
N LYS A 185 15.36 11.56 21.23
CA LYS A 185 14.32 12.29 21.99
C LYS A 185 13.14 12.65 21.08
N MET A 186 13.41 13.41 20.02
CA MET A 186 12.40 13.86 19.05
C MET A 186 11.64 12.69 18.42
N GLU A 187 12.32 11.60 18.05
CA GLU A 187 11.68 10.43 17.46
C GLU A 187 10.63 9.81 18.38
N ALA A 188 10.95 9.63 19.67
CA ALA A 188 9.96 9.07 20.59
C ALA A 188 8.83 10.06 20.91
N GLU A 189 9.10 11.36 20.93
CA GLU A 189 8.06 12.38 21.12
C GLU A 189 7.09 12.42 19.94
N VAL A 190 7.59 12.30 18.70
CA VAL A 190 6.75 12.12 17.50
C VAL A 190 5.82 10.93 17.68
N VAL A 191 6.37 9.75 18.03
CA VAL A 191 5.55 8.56 18.26
C VAL A 191 4.55 8.76 19.41
N ALA A 192 4.96 9.39 20.51
CA ALA A 192 4.10 9.63 21.67
C ALA A 192 2.95 10.60 21.35
N MET A 193 3.22 11.69 20.62
CA MET A 193 2.19 12.63 20.17
C MET A 193 1.16 11.93 19.28
N VAL A 194 1.61 11.09 18.34
CA VAL A 194 0.69 10.34 17.46
C VAL A 194 -0.07 9.26 18.24
N LEU A 195 0.55 8.58 19.21
CA LEU A 195 -0.19 7.66 20.11
C LEU A 195 -1.30 8.38 20.88
N GLY A 196 -1.00 9.55 21.44
CA GLY A 196 -1.98 10.40 22.13
C GLY A 196 -3.13 10.80 21.22
N LEU A 197 -2.82 11.19 19.98
CA LEU A 197 -3.79 11.59 18.98
C LEU A 197 -4.80 10.48 18.62
N PHE A 198 -4.36 9.22 18.64
CA PHE A 198 -5.19 8.05 18.31
C PHE A 198 -5.77 7.34 19.54
N ASN A 199 -5.83 8.03 20.69
CA ASN A 199 -6.41 7.51 21.94
C ASN A 199 -5.77 6.18 22.37
N ALA A 200 -4.46 6.04 22.18
CA ALA A 200 -3.77 4.80 22.50
C ALA A 200 -3.80 4.52 24.02
N PRO A 201 -4.04 3.26 24.44
CA PRO A 201 -4.06 2.92 25.86
C PRO A 201 -2.66 2.98 26.48
N VAL A 202 -2.60 3.01 27.82
CA VAL A 202 -1.36 2.82 28.55
C VAL A 202 -0.69 1.49 28.14
N GLY A 203 0.62 1.52 27.91
CA GLY A 203 1.39 0.38 27.41
C GLY A 203 1.38 0.23 25.88
N ALA A 204 0.65 1.08 25.15
CA ALA A 204 0.78 1.19 23.70
C ALA A 204 2.15 1.75 23.30
N ALA A 205 2.59 1.39 22.10
CA ALA A 205 3.91 1.76 21.62
C ALA A 205 3.91 1.88 20.09
N GLY A 206 4.89 2.59 19.54
CA GLY A 206 5.04 2.72 18.09
C GLY A 206 6.49 2.81 17.63
N VAL A 207 6.66 2.96 16.33
CA VAL A 207 7.94 3.19 15.65
C VAL A 207 7.73 4.17 14.48
N SER A 208 8.67 5.10 14.32
CA SER A 208 8.74 5.98 13.16
C SER A 208 9.30 5.23 11.95
N THR A 209 8.74 5.48 10.77
CA THR A 209 9.09 4.81 9.52
C THR A 209 9.35 5.85 8.43
N SER A 210 9.91 5.42 7.29
CA SER A 210 10.16 6.28 6.13
C SER A 210 8.88 6.70 5.38
N GLY A 211 7.73 6.10 5.69
CA GLY A 211 6.47 6.37 5.01
C GLY A 211 5.43 5.27 5.23
N GLY A 212 4.19 5.54 4.82
CA GLY A 212 3.06 4.62 5.06
C GLY A 212 3.24 3.23 4.49
N THR A 213 3.98 3.08 3.39
CA THR A 213 4.34 1.76 2.87
C THR A 213 5.17 0.97 3.87
N GLU A 214 6.21 1.56 4.48
CA GLU A 214 7.00 0.87 5.51
C GLU A 214 6.18 0.60 6.77
N SER A 215 5.28 1.52 7.16
CA SER A 215 4.36 1.30 8.28
C SER A 215 3.46 0.07 8.06
N ILE A 216 2.88 -0.06 6.85
CA ILE A 216 2.06 -1.21 6.47
C ILE A 216 2.87 -2.50 6.39
N LEU A 217 4.08 -2.46 5.81
CA LEU A 217 4.98 -3.62 5.73
C LEU A 217 5.32 -4.11 7.15
N SER A 218 5.68 -3.19 8.04
CA SER A 218 6.02 -3.50 9.43
C SER A 218 4.85 -4.10 10.20
N ALA A 219 3.63 -3.57 10.03
CA ALA A 219 2.42 -4.14 10.64
C ALA A 219 2.12 -5.57 10.13
N CYS A 220 2.28 -5.80 8.82
CA CYS A 220 2.15 -7.14 8.22
C CYS A 220 3.20 -8.11 8.75
N LEU A 221 4.45 -7.66 8.86
CA LEU A 221 5.56 -8.46 9.38
C LEU A 221 5.32 -8.83 10.84
N SER A 222 4.93 -7.85 11.68
CA SER A 222 4.57 -8.08 13.09
C SER A 222 3.46 -9.13 13.21
N ALA A 223 2.37 -9.01 12.44
CA ALA A 223 1.27 -9.98 12.47
C ALA A 223 1.73 -11.39 12.04
N ARG A 224 2.62 -11.49 11.04
CA ARG A 224 3.20 -12.75 10.59
C ARG A 224 4.08 -13.39 11.66
N GLN A 225 4.98 -12.62 12.28
CA GLN A 225 5.90 -13.13 13.29
C GLN A 225 5.15 -13.53 14.57
N LYS A 226 4.15 -12.74 14.98
CA LYS A 226 3.23 -13.11 16.07
C LYS A 226 2.54 -14.44 15.81
N ALA A 227 1.97 -14.61 14.63
CA ALA A 227 1.27 -15.83 14.24
C ALA A 227 2.20 -17.06 14.17
N TYR A 228 3.45 -16.86 13.76
CA TYR A 228 4.45 -17.93 13.79
C TYR A 228 4.82 -18.29 15.23
N ALA A 229 5.21 -17.29 16.05
CA ALA A 229 5.68 -17.50 17.41
C ALA A 229 4.61 -18.07 18.35
N GLU A 230 3.37 -17.58 18.27
CA GLU A 230 2.31 -17.98 19.20
C GLU A 230 1.42 -19.12 18.69
N ARG A 231 1.31 -19.29 17.36
CA ARG A 231 0.36 -20.23 16.74
C ARG A 231 1.01 -21.21 15.76
N GLY A 232 2.32 -21.12 15.51
CA GLY A 232 3.03 -22.02 14.59
C GLY A 232 2.61 -21.91 13.13
N ILE A 233 2.06 -20.77 12.70
CA ILE A 233 1.54 -20.62 11.33
C ILE A 233 2.67 -20.43 10.32
N THR A 234 2.80 -21.38 9.39
CA THR A 234 3.82 -21.36 8.32
C THR A 234 3.29 -20.95 6.95
N GLU A 235 1.96 -20.99 6.73
CA GLU A 235 1.29 -20.55 5.51
C GLU A 235 0.34 -19.37 5.83
N PRO A 236 0.87 -18.17 6.19
CA PRO A 236 0.06 -17.08 6.69
C PRO A 236 -0.90 -16.50 5.64
N GLU A 237 -2.10 -16.13 6.08
CA GLU A 237 -3.13 -15.51 5.23
C GLU A 237 -3.64 -14.18 5.83
N MET A 238 -3.87 -13.16 5.02
CA MET A 238 -4.51 -11.91 5.43
C MET A 238 -5.74 -11.58 4.59
N ILE A 239 -6.70 -10.88 5.18
CA ILE A 239 -7.98 -10.52 4.54
C ILE A 239 -8.05 -9.01 4.39
N LEU A 240 -8.20 -8.54 3.15
CA LEU A 240 -8.13 -7.13 2.78
C LEU A 240 -9.39 -6.68 2.02
N PRO A 241 -9.92 -5.48 2.28
CA PRO A 241 -10.79 -4.76 1.34
C PRO A 241 -10.10 -4.60 -0.03
N GLU A 242 -10.86 -4.59 -1.12
CA GLU A 242 -10.30 -4.35 -2.46
C GLU A 242 -9.70 -2.95 -2.65
N THR A 243 -10.18 -2.00 -1.86
CA THR A 243 -9.75 -0.60 -1.80
C THR A 243 -8.54 -0.37 -0.89
N ALA A 244 -8.10 -1.37 -0.13
CA ALA A 244 -6.93 -1.26 0.75
C ALA A 244 -5.65 -0.95 -0.06
N HIS A 245 -4.74 -0.19 0.55
CA HIS A 245 -3.54 0.30 -0.13
C HIS A 245 -2.69 -0.86 -0.72
N THR A 246 -2.07 -0.62 -1.88
CA THR A 246 -1.30 -1.65 -2.59
C THR A 246 -0.05 -2.11 -1.80
N ALA A 247 0.37 -1.37 -0.79
CA ALA A 247 1.43 -1.78 0.15
C ALA A 247 1.12 -3.11 0.86
N PHE A 248 -0.15 -3.44 1.13
CA PHE A 248 -0.50 -4.78 1.66
C PHE A 248 -0.21 -5.87 0.62
N ARG A 249 -0.47 -5.61 -0.67
CA ARG A 249 -0.13 -6.55 -1.75
C ARG A 249 1.37 -6.73 -1.88
N LYS A 250 2.14 -5.65 -1.75
CA LYS A 250 3.60 -5.67 -1.66
C LYS A 250 4.07 -6.50 -0.46
N ALA A 251 3.45 -6.33 0.71
CA ALA A 251 3.73 -7.13 1.91
C ALA A 251 3.48 -8.63 1.67
N GLY A 252 2.38 -8.98 1.01
CA GLY A 252 2.07 -10.36 0.64
C GLY A 252 3.13 -10.99 -0.25
N GLU A 253 3.66 -10.23 -1.22
CA GLU A 253 4.72 -10.68 -2.11
C GLU A 253 6.07 -10.83 -1.38
N TYR A 254 6.46 -9.83 -0.58
CA TYR A 254 7.73 -9.80 0.13
C TYR A 254 7.79 -10.85 1.24
N PHE A 255 6.75 -10.96 2.06
CA PHE A 255 6.72 -11.81 3.24
C PHE A 255 6.00 -13.15 3.03
N LYS A 256 5.59 -13.44 1.78
CA LYS A 256 4.87 -14.66 1.39
C LYS A 256 3.58 -14.87 2.19
N ILE A 257 2.82 -13.80 2.37
CA ILE A 257 1.49 -13.83 3.00
C ILE A 257 0.44 -13.93 1.90
N LYS A 258 -0.39 -14.97 1.94
CA LYS A 258 -1.48 -15.15 1.00
C LYS A 258 -2.62 -14.16 1.28
N ILE A 259 -3.16 -13.55 0.24
CA ILE A 259 -4.14 -12.48 0.36
C ILE A 259 -5.53 -12.96 -0.07
N HIS A 260 -6.52 -12.66 0.75
CA HIS A 260 -7.93 -12.75 0.39
C HIS A 260 -8.53 -11.36 0.23
N MET A 261 -8.82 -10.98 -1.01
CA MET A 261 -9.49 -9.72 -1.31
C MET A 261 -11.00 -9.85 -1.10
N VAL A 262 -11.61 -8.83 -0.50
CA VAL A 262 -13.05 -8.70 -0.29
C VAL A 262 -13.56 -7.48 -1.05
N ALA A 263 -14.55 -7.69 -1.92
CA ALA A 263 -15.16 -6.62 -2.71
C ALA A 263 -15.81 -5.55 -1.81
N CYS A 264 -15.79 -4.31 -2.29
CA CYS A 264 -16.37 -3.12 -1.65
C CYS A 264 -17.45 -2.57 -2.59
N PRO A 265 -18.63 -3.22 -2.66
CA PRO A 265 -19.63 -2.90 -3.67
C PRO A 265 -20.29 -1.54 -3.42
N ALA A 266 -20.80 -0.95 -4.51
CA ALA A 266 -21.75 0.15 -4.44
C ALA A 266 -23.02 -0.26 -3.65
N PRO A 267 -23.75 0.69 -3.05
CA PRO A 267 -23.50 2.14 -3.08
C PRO A 267 -22.51 2.64 -2.03
N THR A 268 -22.18 1.84 -0.99
CA THR A 268 -21.35 2.31 0.13
C THR A 268 -19.86 2.30 -0.18
N TYR A 269 -19.40 1.40 -1.05
CA TYR A 269 -17.98 1.16 -1.32
C TYR A 269 -17.15 0.83 -0.08
N GLN A 270 -17.81 0.28 0.95
CA GLN A 270 -17.19 -0.25 2.16
C GLN A 270 -17.03 -1.78 2.07
N VAL A 271 -16.07 -2.32 2.81
CA VAL A 271 -15.89 -3.78 2.88
C VAL A 271 -17.09 -4.49 3.51
N ASP A 272 -17.52 -5.60 2.88
CA ASP A 272 -18.55 -6.48 3.46
C ASP A 272 -17.96 -7.32 4.61
N VAL A 273 -18.21 -6.91 5.85
CA VAL A 273 -17.72 -7.59 7.07
C VAL A 273 -18.23 -9.03 7.20
N ARG A 274 -19.39 -9.37 6.63
CA ARG A 274 -19.89 -10.76 6.62
C ARG A 274 -19.03 -11.63 5.69
N ARG A 275 -18.60 -11.10 4.55
CA ARG A 275 -17.62 -11.77 3.66
C ARG A 275 -16.27 -11.93 4.34
N VAL A 276 -15.77 -10.88 5.01
CA VAL A 276 -14.53 -10.97 5.80
C VAL A 276 -14.62 -12.13 6.81
N SER A 277 -15.70 -12.19 7.59
CA SER A 277 -15.93 -13.26 8.59
C SER A 277 -15.96 -14.67 8.00
N ARG A 278 -16.47 -14.86 6.77
CA ARG A 278 -16.52 -16.16 6.10
C ARG A 278 -15.15 -16.65 5.63
N LEU A 279 -14.25 -15.73 5.29
CA LEU A 279 -12.89 -16.03 4.80
C LEU A 279 -11.91 -16.38 5.93
N VAL A 280 -12.23 -16.01 7.18
CA VAL A 280 -11.41 -16.34 8.35
C VAL A 280 -11.24 -17.85 8.50
N ASN A 281 -9.98 -18.27 8.66
CA ASN A 281 -9.58 -19.65 8.87
C ASN A 281 -8.37 -19.74 9.81
N SER A 282 -7.86 -20.96 10.01
CA SER A 282 -6.76 -21.23 10.95
C SER A 282 -5.45 -20.51 10.60
N ASN A 283 -5.25 -20.16 9.33
CA ASN A 283 -4.04 -19.51 8.84
C ASN A 283 -4.19 -17.99 8.77
N THR A 284 -5.37 -17.44 9.08
CA THR A 284 -5.57 -16.00 9.08
C THR A 284 -4.75 -15.34 10.20
N ILE A 285 -3.95 -14.34 9.82
CA ILE A 285 -3.03 -13.62 10.71
C ILE A 285 -3.40 -12.14 10.89
N LEU A 286 -4.14 -11.56 9.94
CA LEU A 286 -4.41 -10.12 9.93
C LEU A 286 -5.73 -9.80 9.20
N LEU A 287 -6.54 -8.96 9.83
CA LEU A 287 -7.64 -8.23 9.21
C LEU A 287 -7.21 -6.79 8.95
N VAL A 288 -7.71 -6.18 7.88
CA VAL A 288 -7.38 -4.79 7.51
C VAL A 288 -8.66 -4.01 7.24
N GLY A 289 -8.67 -2.74 7.65
CA GLY A 289 -9.63 -1.73 7.21
C GLY A 289 -8.92 -0.39 7.01
N SER A 290 -9.49 0.50 6.20
CA SER A 290 -8.91 1.82 5.92
C SER A 290 -9.75 2.96 6.50
N ALA A 291 -9.08 4.03 6.93
CA ALA A 291 -9.69 5.21 7.52
C ALA A 291 -9.02 6.50 6.99
N PRO A 292 -9.43 7.03 5.82
CA PRO A 292 -10.18 6.35 4.76
C PRO A 292 -9.26 5.61 3.78
N ASN A 293 -9.85 4.89 2.82
CA ASN A 293 -9.11 4.32 1.70
C ASN A 293 -8.70 5.38 0.67
N PHE A 294 -7.58 5.14 -0.01
CA PHE A 294 -7.07 6.04 -1.06
C PHE A 294 -7.98 6.17 -2.28
N PRO A 295 -8.53 5.09 -2.87
CA PRO A 295 -9.28 5.21 -4.11
C PRO A 295 -10.51 6.11 -3.99
N HIS A 296 -11.38 5.88 -3.00
CA HIS A 296 -12.70 6.51 -2.96
C HIS A 296 -12.88 7.49 -1.79
N GLY A 297 -11.91 7.62 -0.89
CA GLY A 297 -12.06 8.46 0.30
C GLY A 297 -13.05 7.89 1.33
N ILE A 298 -13.34 6.59 1.24
CA ILE A 298 -14.33 5.93 2.09
C ILE A 298 -13.66 5.29 3.30
N MET A 299 -14.20 5.54 4.48
CA MET A 299 -13.85 4.84 5.70
C MET A 299 -14.59 3.50 5.74
N ASP A 300 -13.87 2.41 5.99
CA ASP A 300 -14.48 1.10 6.27
C ASP A 300 -15.18 1.10 7.64
N ASP A 301 -16.14 0.19 7.85
CA ASP A 301 -16.75 -0.01 9.18
C ASP A 301 -15.76 -0.67 10.16
N ILE A 302 -14.86 0.16 10.71
CA ILE A 302 -13.81 -0.27 11.64
C ILE A 302 -14.44 -0.79 12.94
N SER A 303 -15.58 -0.26 13.35
CA SER A 303 -16.32 -0.72 14.53
C SER A 303 -16.76 -2.18 14.39
N ALA A 304 -17.33 -2.56 13.25
CA ALA A 304 -17.71 -3.95 12.98
C ALA A 304 -16.50 -4.85 12.76
N LEU A 305 -15.46 -4.38 12.06
CA LEU A 305 -14.20 -5.12 11.93
C LEU A 305 -13.54 -5.39 13.29
N SER A 306 -13.58 -4.42 14.20
CA SER A 306 -13.05 -4.52 15.56
C SER A 306 -13.80 -5.59 16.37
N LYS A 307 -15.14 -5.60 16.30
CA LYS A 307 -15.96 -6.66 16.92
C LYS A 307 -15.62 -8.05 16.36
N LEU A 308 -15.41 -8.15 15.04
CA LEU A 308 -15.01 -9.40 14.40
C LEU A 308 -13.60 -9.85 14.85
N ALA A 309 -12.64 -8.93 14.88
CA ALA A 309 -11.26 -9.17 15.29
C ALA A 309 -11.20 -9.73 16.72
N LEU A 310 -11.93 -9.13 17.66
CA LEU A 310 -12.07 -9.64 19.04
C LEU A 310 -12.68 -11.04 19.09
N LYS A 311 -13.80 -11.24 18.38
CA LYS A 311 -14.49 -12.54 18.35
C LYS A 311 -13.59 -13.66 17.78
N ARG A 312 -12.71 -13.32 16.84
CA ARG A 312 -11.80 -14.28 16.18
C ARG A 312 -10.41 -14.32 16.81
N ARG A 313 -10.11 -13.45 17.78
CA ARG A 313 -8.78 -13.27 18.39
C ARG A 313 -7.70 -13.04 17.33
N LEU A 314 -8.00 -12.18 16.36
CA LEU A 314 -7.09 -11.81 15.27
C LEU A 314 -6.64 -10.35 15.40
N PRO A 315 -5.39 -10.04 15.03
CA PRO A 315 -4.98 -8.66 14.79
C PRO A 315 -5.88 -7.96 13.76
N LEU A 316 -6.22 -6.71 14.04
CA LEU A 316 -6.83 -5.77 13.12
C LEU A 316 -5.90 -4.57 12.95
N HIS A 317 -5.47 -4.32 11.73
CA HIS A 317 -4.73 -3.12 11.38
C HIS A 317 -5.66 -2.11 10.70
N VAL A 318 -5.62 -0.87 11.18
CA VAL A 318 -6.34 0.26 10.58
C VAL A 318 -5.34 1.10 9.80
N ASP A 319 -5.49 1.12 8.48
CA ASP A 319 -4.70 1.99 7.61
C ASP A 319 -5.28 3.40 7.66
N CYS A 320 -4.70 4.24 8.52
CA CYS A 320 -4.99 5.67 8.62
C CYS A 320 -3.83 6.49 8.02
N CYS A 321 -3.07 5.92 7.07
CA CYS A 321 -1.96 6.64 6.43
C CYS A 321 -2.48 7.92 5.79
N LEU A 322 -3.54 7.81 4.98
CA LEU A 322 -4.17 8.96 4.32
C LEU A 322 -5.01 9.80 5.29
N GLY A 323 -5.77 9.18 6.20
CA GLY A 323 -6.56 9.91 7.20
C GLY A 323 -5.71 10.76 8.13
N SER A 324 -4.47 10.31 8.41
CA SER A 324 -3.38 11.07 9.04
C SER A 324 -3.90 11.90 10.23
N PHE A 325 -3.60 13.21 10.23
CA PHE A 325 -4.03 14.17 11.24
C PHE A 325 -5.39 14.82 10.92
N LEU A 326 -6.17 14.31 9.96
CA LEU A 326 -7.55 14.77 9.75
C LEU A 326 -8.54 13.94 10.55
N MET A 327 -8.45 12.61 10.42
CA MET A 327 -9.38 11.67 11.07
C MET A 327 -9.54 11.91 12.58
N PRO A 328 -8.46 12.14 13.37
CA PRO A 328 -8.58 12.40 14.80
C PRO A 328 -9.24 13.75 15.15
N PHE A 329 -9.30 14.68 14.20
CA PHE A 329 -9.82 16.04 14.40
C PHE A 329 -11.22 16.26 13.82
N LEU A 330 -11.77 15.31 13.06
CA LEU A 330 -13.11 15.44 12.45
C LEU A 330 -14.19 15.83 13.46
N GLU A 331 -14.25 15.11 14.58
CA GLU A 331 -15.24 15.35 15.65
C GLU A 331 -15.07 16.75 16.27
N LYS A 332 -13.83 17.15 16.54
CA LYS A 332 -13.51 18.48 17.11
C LYS A 332 -13.81 19.62 16.12
N ALA A 333 -13.65 19.38 14.82
CA ALA A 333 -13.96 20.30 13.73
C ALA A 333 -15.48 20.38 13.41
N GLY A 334 -16.33 19.67 14.16
CA GLY A 334 -17.78 19.65 13.94
C GLY A 334 -18.23 18.86 12.72
N PHE A 335 -17.38 18.00 12.16
CA PHE A 335 -17.74 17.09 11.07
C PHE A 335 -18.24 15.75 11.59
N GLU A 336 -18.94 15.03 10.72
CA GLU A 336 -19.35 13.66 10.99
C GLU A 336 -18.10 12.77 11.16
N ALA A 337 -18.06 12.04 12.27
CA ALA A 337 -16.95 11.18 12.61
C ALA A 337 -17.47 9.83 13.12
N GLU A 338 -16.77 8.76 12.75
CA GLU A 338 -17.02 7.41 13.24
C GLU A 338 -15.80 6.91 14.00
N PRO A 339 -15.96 6.06 15.05
CA PRO A 339 -14.81 5.48 15.74
C PRO A 339 -13.95 4.63 14.79
N PHE A 340 -12.64 4.88 14.78
CA PHE A 340 -11.67 4.18 13.93
C PHE A 340 -10.37 3.79 14.66
N ASP A 341 -10.11 4.36 15.83
CA ASP A 341 -8.80 4.31 16.51
C ASP A 341 -8.76 3.31 17.67
N PHE A 342 -7.79 3.45 18.58
CA PHE A 342 -7.60 2.52 19.69
C PHE A 342 -8.75 2.50 20.72
N ARG A 343 -9.71 3.44 20.68
CA ARG A 343 -10.98 3.34 21.43
C ARG A 343 -11.71 2.04 21.12
N LEU A 344 -11.55 1.53 19.90
CA LEU A 344 -12.09 0.24 19.47
C LEU A 344 -11.18 -0.91 19.89
N LYS A 345 -11.53 -1.63 20.96
CA LYS A 345 -10.72 -2.70 21.60
C LYS A 345 -10.07 -3.74 20.65
N GLY A 346 -10.70 -4.05 19.51
CA GLY A 346 -10.15 -4.99 18.52
C GLY A 346 -9.05 -4.44 17.62
N VAL A 347 -8.88 -3.11 17.52
CA VAL A 347 -7.81 -2.48 16.72
C VAL A 347 -6.48 -2.74 17.40
N THR A 348 -5.58 -3.48 16.76
CA THR A 348 -4.27 -3.84 17.35
C THR A 348 -3.12 -2.98 16.84
N SER A 349 -3.26 -2.40 15.64
CA SER A 349 -2.27 -1.49 15.09
C SER A 349 -2.89 -0.46 14.16
N ILE A 350 -2.24 0.69 14.02
CA ILE A 350 -2.65 1.81 13.17
C ILE A 350 -1.42 2.38 12.47
N SER A 351 -1.49 2.65 11.17
CA SER A 351 -0.47 3.43 10.47
C SER A 351 -0.93 4.87 10.26
N CYS A 352 -0.04 5.84 10.44
CA CYS A 352 -0.33 7.26 10.29
C CYS A 352 0.85 8.00 9.63
N ASP A 353 0.62 8.60 8.46
CA ASP A 353 1.66 9.36 7.75
C ASP A 353 1.75 10.78 8.29
N THR A 354 2.84 11.09 8.98
CA THR A 354 3.19 12.47 9.36
C THR A 354 3.51 13.32 8.13
N HIS A 355 4.05 12.74 7.05
CA HIS A 355 4.37 13.47 5.81
C HIS A 355 3.17 13.77 4.87
N LYS A 356 1.95 13.48 5.34
CA LYS A 356 0.68 13.83 4.69
C LYS A 356 0.05 15.00 5.43
N TYR A 357 -1.10 14.81 6.07
CA TYR A 357 -1.79 15.87 6.82
C TYR A 357 -1.15 16.18 8.18
N GLY A 358 -0.09 15.43 8.59
CA GLY A 358 0.81 15.87 9.65
C GLY A 358 1.78 16.97 9.22
N PHE A 359 1.81 17.30 7.92
CA PHE A 359 2.60 18.39 7.31
C PHE A 359 4.12 18.28 7.47
N ALA A 360 4.64 17.15 7.94
CA ALA A 360 6.07 16.89 7.99
C ALA A 360 6.67 16.75 6.57
N PRO A 361 7.99 16.93 6.41
CA PRO A 361 8.66 16.65 5.14
C PRO A 361 8.46 15.21 4.68
N LYS A 362 8.57 14.99 3.36
CA LYS A 362 8.54 13.64 2.77
C LYS A 362 9.60 12.75 3.41
N GLY A 363 9.26 11.46 3.56
CA GLY A 363 10.12 10.49 4.23
C GLY A 363 9.83 10.23 5.72
N SER A 364 8.65 10.62 6.24
CA SER A 364 8.24 10.33 7.63
C SER A 364 6.82 9.74 7.75
N SER A 365 6.66 8.70 8.56
CA SER A 365 5.38 8.11 8.99
C SER A 365 5.55 7.41 10.34
N THR A 366 4.47 6.83 10.86
CA THR A 366 4.47 6.03 12.08
C THR A 366 3.62 4.77 11.92
N VAL A 367 4.04 3.71 12.60
CA VAL A 367 3.21 2.54 12.90
C VAL A 367 3.04 2.43 14.41
N LEU A 368 1.79 2.34 14.84
CA LEU A 368 1.37 2.30 16.23
C LEU A 368 0.83 0.90 16.53
N TYR A 369 1.07 0.43 17.75
CA TYR A 369 0.61 -0.85 18.25
C TYR A 369 -0.09 -0.64 19.59
N ARG A 370 -1.19 -1.37 19.80
CA ARG A 370 -1.97 -1.31 21.04
C ARG A 370 -1.13 -1.65 22.27
N THR A 371 -0.11 -2.50 22.12
CA THR A 371 0.79 -2.88 23.23
C THR A 371 2.24 -2.93 22.75
N GLN A 372 3.17 -2.82 23.71
CA GLN A 372 4.61 -2.93 23.44
C GLN A 372 4.99 -4.32 22.89
N GLU A 373 4.34 -5.39 23.33
CA GLU A 373 4.59 -6.77 22.87
C GLU A 373 4.24 -6.92 21.38
N LEU A 374 3.16 -6.30 20.91
CA LEU A 374 2.82 -6.31 19.48
C LEU A 374 3.89 -5.63 18.63
N ARG A 375 4.54 -4.60 19.17
CA ARG A 375 5.64 -3.90 18.50
C ARG A 375 6.89 -4.76 18.38
N THR A 376 7.22 -5.59 19.38
CA THR A 376 8.47 -6.37 19.37
C THR A 376 8.55 -7.37 18.22
N TYR A 377 7.41 -7.87 17.74
CA TYR A 377 7.34 -8.78 16.59
C TYR A 377 7.83 -8.18 15.26
N GLN A 378 7.96 -6.85 15.15
CA GLN A 378 8.52 -6.23 13.94
C GLN A 378 10.04 -6.06 14.00
N TYR A 379 10.65 -6.16 15.18
CA TYR A 379 12.08 -5.91 15.35
C TYR A 379 12.92 -6.95 14.64
N PHE A 380 14.10 -6.53 14.20
CA PHE A 380 15.17 -7.43 13.83
C PHE A 380 16.26 -7.37 14.90
N VAL A 381 16.72 -8.55 15.36
CA VAL A 381 17.79 -8.68 16.36
C VAL A 381 18.70 -9.83 15.94
N ASP A 382 20.00 -9.56 15.80
CA ASP A 382 21.03 -10.55 15.56
C ASP A 382 22.13 -10.44 16.62
N PRO A 383 22.16 -11.35 17.61
CA PRO A 383 23.19 -11.34 18.65
C PRO A 383 24.50 -12.01 18.21
N SER A 384 24.55 -12.62 17.03
CA SER A 384 25.65 -13.48 16.57
C SER A 384 26.49 -12.88 15.44
N TRP A 385 26.09 -11.72 14.92
CA TRP A 385 26.83 -11.04 13.88
C TRP A 385 28.23 -10.61 14.35
N SER A 386 29.24 -10.81 13.52
CA SER A 386 30.65 -10.53 13.86
C SER A 386 30.96 -9.06 14.12
N GLY A 387 30.09 -8.14 13.66
CA GLY A 387 30.17 -6.70 13.95
C GLY A 387 29.62 -6.30 15.32
N GLY A 388 29.16 -7.26 16.12
CA GLY A 388 28.52 -7.04 17.42
C GLY A 388 27.00 -7.23 17.38
N VAL A 389 26.36 -7.12 18.54
CA VAL A 389 24.90 -7.25 18.65
C VAL A 389 24.21 -6.18 17.81
N TYR A 390 23.42 -6.59 16.83
CA TYR A 390 22.68 -5.70 15.95
C TYR A 390 21.18 -5.74 16.27
N ALA A 391 20.55 -4.58 16.38
CA ALA A 391 19.10 -4.47 16.53
C ALA A 391 18.56 -3.27 15.75
N SER A 392 17.43 -3.45 15.05
CA SER A 392 16.72 -2.37 14.38
C SER A 392 15.22 -2.41 14.70
N PRO A 393 14.59 -1.24 14.92
CA PRO A 393 13.16 -1.17 15.23
C PRO A 393 12.25 -1.29 14.00
N GLY A 394 12.80 -1.17 12.80
CA GLY A 394 12.12 -1.20 11.50
C GLY A 394 13.01 -1.76 10.40
N ILE A 395 12.69 -1.47 9.12
CA ILE A 395 13.36 -2.09 7.96
C ILE A 395 14.79 -1.57 7.81
N ALA A 396 15.00 -0.27 8.00
CA ALA A 396 16.30 0.37 7.80
C ALA A 396 17.23 0.26 9.02
N GLY A 397 18.53 0.21 8.74
CA GLY A 397 19.59 0.44 9.73
C GLY A 397 19.84 1.94 9.90
N SER A 398 20.76 2.49 9.09
CA SER A 398 21.00 3.94 9.03
C SER A 398 19.76 4.68 8.51
N ARG A 399 19.41 5.81 9.14
CA ARG A 399 18.23 6.62 8.80
C ARG A 399 18.55 8.12 8.86
N PRO A 400 17.83 8.98 8.12
CA PRO A 400 18.05 10.43 8.14
C PRO A 400 17.43 11.07 9.38
N GLY A 401 18.24 11.33 10.41
CA GLY A 401 17.81 12.01 11.64
C GLY A 401 17.30 13.44 11.41
N ALA A 402 17.76 14.10 10.34
CA ALA A 402 17.26 15.38 9.88
C ALA A 402 15.75 15.39 9.59
N LEU A 403 15.21 14.32 8.99
CA LEU A 403 13.78 14.21 8.73
C LEU A 403 12.96 14.01 10.00
N ILE A 404 13.52 13.33 11.00
CA ILE A 404 12.89 13.20 12.32
C ILE A 404 12.81 14.57 13.00
N ALA A 405 13.89 15.36 12.94
CA ALA A 405 13.92 16.69 13.52
C ALA A 405 12.90 17.63 12.86
N ALA A 406 12.84 17.64 11.53
CA ALA A 406 11.89 18.47 10.80
C ALA A 406 10.43 17.99 10.97
N CYS A 407 10.20 16.68 11.10
CA CYS A 407 8.89 16.13 11.47
C CYS A 407 8.46 16.61 12.86
N TRP A 408 9.33 16.47 13.87
CA TRP A 408 9.07 16.96 15.22
C TRP A 408 8.77 18.45 15.23
N ALA A 409 9.59 19.26 14.53
CA ALA A 409 9.37 20.70 14.39
C ALA A 409 8.01 21.03 13.79
N SER A 410 7.56 20.26 12.79
CA SER A 410 6.25 20.44 12.17
C SER A 410 5.12 20.18 13.18
N LEU A 411 5.17 19.06 13.90
CA LEU A 411 4.12 18.68 14.85
C LEU A 411 3.97 19.70 15.97
N VAL A 412 5.09 20.16 16.55
CA VAL A 412 5.06 21.09 17.68
C VAL A 412 4.75 22.53 17.26
N THR A 413 5.05 22.91 16.01
CA THR A 413 4.74 24.26 15.49
C THR A 413 3.28 24.38 15.11
N VAL A 414 2.73 23.38 14.41
CA VAL A 414 1.33 23.38 13.99
C VAL A 414 0.42 23.22 15.22
N GLY A 415 0.74 22.26 16.09
CA GLY A 415 -0.01 22.01 17.32
C GLY A 415 -1.48 21.62 17.08
N GLU A 416 -2.20 21.39 18.17
CA GLU A 416 -3.60 20.95 18.10
C GLU A 416 -4.50 21.96 17.38
N ALA A 417 -4.33 23.26 17.67
CA ALA A 417 -5.11 24.33 17.06
C ALA A 417 -4.88 24.44 15.54
N GLY A 418 -3.63 24.32 15.08
CA GLY A 418 -3.32 24.38 13.65
C GLY A 418 -3.85 23.17 12.88
N TYR A 419 -3.79 21.98 13.46
CA TYR A 419 -4.37 20.79 12.84
C TYR A 419 -5.91 20.84 12.81
N LEU A 420 -6.54 21.39 13.85
CA LEU A 420 -7.98 21.63 13.87
C LEU A 420 -8.40 22.59 12.76
N ALA A 421 -7.78 23.76 12.66
CA ALA A 421 -8.06 24.75 11.61
C ALA A 421 -7.80 24.18 10.20
N SER A 422 -6.72 23.42 10.03
CA SER A 422 -6.42 22.74 8.77
C SER A 422 -7.48 21.69 8.41
N CYS A 423 -7.99 20.96 9.41
CA CYS A 423 -9.07 20.00 9.21
C CYS A 423 -10.36 20.69 8.74
N GLU A 424 -10.76 21.78 9.40
CA GLU A 424 -11.91 22.61 9.01
C GLU A 424 -11.80 23.09 7.56
N GLN A 425 -10.64 23.62 7.18
CA GLN A 425 -10.41 24.10 5.82
C GLN A 425 -10.43 22.97 4.79
N ILE A 426 -9.64 21.91 4.99
CA ILE A 426 -9.49 20.83 4.01
C ILE A 426 -10.80 20.05 3.85
N VAL A 427 -11.37 19.58 4.96
CA VAL A 427 -12.60 18.75 4.92
C VAL A 427 -13.80 19.61 4.53
N GLY A 428 -13.83 20.88 4.95
CA GLY A 428 -14.83 21.85 4.51
C GLY A 428 -14.81 22.05 2.99
N SER A 429 -13.65 22.28 2.38
CA SER A 429 -13.53 22.42 0.93
C SER A 429 -13.85 21.12 0.18
N ALA A 430 -13.47 19.96 0.70
CA ALA A 430 -13.85 18.67 0.12
C ALA A 430 -15.37 18.46 0.11
N LYS A 431 -16.05 18.80 1.22
CA LYS A 431 -17.52 18.76 1.30
C LYS A 431 -18.18 19.71 0.32
N LYS A 432 -17.71 20.96 0.25
CA LYS A 432 -18.22 21.96 -0.71
C LYS A 432 -18.06 21.51 -2.17
N LEU A 433 -16.92 20.89 -2.52
CA LEU A 433 -16.73 20.30 -3.84
C LEU A 433 -17.74 19.18 -4.12
N ALA A 434 -17.94 18.26 -3.15
CA ALA A 434 -18.91 17.17 -3.29
C ALA A 434 -20.36 17.66 -3.36
N GLU A 435 -20.70 18.76 -2.67
CA GLU A 435 -22.00 19.45 -2.79
C GLU A 435 -22.14 20.10 -4.16
N ARG A 436 -21.12 20.84 -4.63
CA ARG A 436 -21.13 21.49 -5.95
C ARG A 436 -21.34 20.49 -7.08
N ILE A 437 -20.72 19.31 -7.02
CA ILE A 437 -20.94 18.23 -8.01
C ILE A 437 -22.38 17.70 -7.97
N ARG A 438 -23.01 17.63 -6.79
CA ARG A 438 -24.38 17.13 -6.62
C ARG A 438 -25.46 18.14 -6.99
N ASP A 439 -25.20 19.43 -6.76
CA ASP A 439 -26.22 20.48 -6.85
C ASP A 439 -26.16 21.25 -8.17
N THR A 440 -25.02 21.23 -8.87
CA THR A 440 -24.89 21.86 -10.20
C THR A 440 -25.53 20.97 -11.26
N PRO A 441 -26.58 21.42 -11.99
CA PRO A 441 -27.31 20.55 -12.92
C PRO A 441 -26.45 19.87 -13.99
N ALA A 442 -25.49 20.60 -14.57
CA ALA A 442 -24.56 20.06 -15.56
C ALA A 442 -23.70 18.91 -15.01
N LEU A 443 -23.20 19.06 -13.78
CA LEU A 443 -22.39 18.04 -13.11
C LEU A 443 -23.26 16.88 -12.59
N ALA A 444 -24.40 17.17 -11.97
CA ALA A 444 -25.27 16.17 -11.35
C ALA A 444 -25.90 15.20 -12.38
N ALA A 445 -26.14 15.68 -13.60
CA ALA A 445 -26.63 14.86 -14.70
C ALA A 445 -25.61 13.80 -15.15
N GLU A 446 -24.31 14.13 -15.12
CA GLU A 446 -23.26 13.29 -15.68
C GLU A 446 -22.36 12.60 -14.66
N LEU A 447 -22.23 13.15 -13.45
CA LEU A 447 -21.32 12.67 -12.41
C LEU A 447 -22.06 12.05 -11.23
N GLU A 448 -21.37 11.12 -10.58
CA GLU A 448 -21.86 10.44 -9.38
C GLU A 448 -20.73 10.33 -8.37
N ILE A 449 -20.90 10.95 -7.20
CA ILE A 449 -20.00 10.77 -6.06
C ILE A 449 -20.01 9.30 -5.62
N MET A 450 -18.83 8.72 -5.42
CA MET A 450 -18.68 7.35 -4.97
C MET A 450 -18.80 7.28 -3.44
N GLY A 451 -19.84 6.61 -2.96
CA GLY A 451 -20.07 6.41 -1.52
C GLY A 451 -20.29 7.72 -0.78
N LYS A 452 -19.87 7.76 0.49
CA LYS A 452 -19.96 8.94 1.35
C LYS A 452 -18.57 9.34 1.84
N PRO A 453 -17.86 10.25 1.14
CA PRO A 453 -16.55 10.72 1.59
C PRO A 453 -16.71 11.58 2.86
N LEU A 454 -16.07 11.17 3.96
CA LEU A 454 -16.14 11.88 5.24
C LEU A 454 -14.98 12.86 5.47
N VAL A 455 -13.93 12.78 4.66
CA VAL A 455 -12.63 13.41 4.92
C VAL A 455 -12.18 14.24 3.71
N SER A 456 -10.92 14.12 3.27
CA SER A 456 -10.32 14.97 2.24
C SER A 456 -10.43 14.45 0.82
N VAL A 457 -10.80 13.19 0.60
CA VAL A 457 -10.85 12.62 -0.75
C VAL A 457 -12.28 12.53 -1.26
N VAL A 458 -12.53 13.11 -2.43
CA VAL A 458 -13.79 13.02 -3.16
C VAL A 458 -13.54 12.27 -4.46
N ALA A 459 -14.13 11.09 -4.59
CA ALA A 459 -14.11 10.32 -5.83
C ALA A 459 -15.46 10.39 -6.53
N PHE A 460 -15.45 10.47 -7.85
CA PHE A 460 -16.64 10.49 -8.66
C PHE A 460 -16.44 9.74 -9.98
N ARG A 461 -17.54 9.18 -10.48
CA ARG A 461 -17.60 8.47 -11.76
C ARG A 461 -18.53 9.19 -12.72
N ALA A 462 -18.31 8.99 -14.02
CA ALA A 462 -19.24 9.44 -15.04
C ALA A 462 -20.37 8.40 -15.25
N ARG A 463 -21.58 8.87 -15.54
CA ARG A 463 -22.77 8.05 -15.85
C ARG A 463 -22.81 7.69 -17.32
N ASN A 464 -22.76 8.71 -18.19
CA ASN A 464 -22.89 8.54 -19.64
C ASN A 464 -21.57 8.78 -20.37
N LEU A 465 -20.78 9.77 -19.91
CA LEU A 465 -19.48 10.12 -20.48
C LEU A 465 -18.36 9.10 -20.15
N ASP A 466 -17.26 9.15 -20.90
CA ASP A 466 -16.01 8.50 -20.49
C ASP A 466 -15.29 9.38 -19.46
N VAL A 467 -15.15 8.87 -18.24
CA VAL A 467 -14.51 9.59 -17.14
C VAL A 467 -13.03 9.89 -17.43
N TYR A 468 -12.37 9.11 -18.28
CA TYR A 468 -10.98 9.37 -18.62
C TYR A 468 -10.83 10.52 -19.63
N ASP A 469 -11.81 10.73 -20.51
CA ASP A 469 -11.84 11.91 -21.38
C ASP A 469 -11.99 13.19 -20.53
N ILE A 470 -12.81 13.14 -19.46
CA ILE A 470 -12.88 14.22 -18.46
C ILE A 470 -11.53 14.42 -17.77
N SER A 471 -10.84 13.34 -17.38
CA SER A 471 -9.51 13.41 -16.75
C SER A 471 -8.48 14.08 -17.67
N ASP A 472 -8.49 13.73 -18.96
CA ASP A 472 -7.61 14.30 -19.97
C ASP A 472 -7.96 15.78 -20.23
N GLY A 473 -9.25 16.14 -20.26
CA GLY A 473 -9.70 17.54 -20.37
C GLY A 473 -9.29 18.41 -19.18
N MET A 474 -9.38 17.87 -17.96
CA MET A 474 -8.87 18.54 -16.76
C MET A 474 -7.34 18.71 -16.82
N THR A 475 -6.62 17.70 -17.32
CA THR A 475 -5.16 17.76 -17.52
C THR A 475 -4.77 18.84 -18.52
N ALA A 476 -5.52 19.01 -19.61
CA ALA A 476 -5.30 20.08 -20.59
C ALA A 476 -5.49 21.49 -19.99
N ARG A 477 -6.26 21.62 -18.89
CA ARG A 477 -6.43 22.85 -18.11
C ARG A 477 -5.41 23.00 -16.97
N GLY A 478 -4.43 22.12 -16.89
CA GLY A 478 -3.34 22.14 -15.91
C GLY A 478 -3.60 21.36 -14.63
N TRP A 479 -4.76 20.71 -14.48
CA TRP A 479 -5.08 19.93 -13.28
C TRP A 479 -4.42 18.56 -13.30
N HIS A 480 -3.82 18.17 -12.17
CA HIS A 480 -3.27 16.83 -11.99
C HIS A 480 -4.13 16.04 -11.00
N LEU A 481 -5.17 15.40 -11.53
CA LEU A 481 -6.10 14.57 -10.78
C LEU A 481 -5.72 13.09 -10.88
N ASN A 482 -6.21 12.26 -9.96
CA ASN A 482 -5.89 10.84 -9.98
C ASN A 482 -6.99 10.07 -10.72
N ALA A 483 -6.62 9.44 -11.83
CA ALA A 483 -7.48 8.49 -12.53
C ALA A 483 -7.50 7.13 -11.79
N LEU A 484 -8.71 6.58 -11.65
CA LEU A 484 -8.99 5.34 -10.92
C LEU A 484 -9.57 4.27 -11.85
N GLN A 485 -9.57 3.03 -11.38
CA GLN A 485 -10.09 1.88 -12.14
C GLN A 485 -10.75 0.85 -11.23
N ASN A 486 -11.70 0.11 -11.80
CA ASN A 486 -12.52 -0.90 -11.12
C ASN A 486 -13.30 -0.36 -9.90
N PRO A 487 -14.24 0.59 -10.11
CA PRO A 487 -14.72 1.10 -11.41
C PRO A 487 -13.91 2.29 -11.95
N PRO A 488 -14.05 2.64 -13.25
CA PRO A 488 -13.52 3.89 -13.79
C PRO A 488 -14.05 5.09 -13.00
N ALA A 489 -13.13 5.94 -12.52
CA ALA A 489 -13.45 7.14 -11.75
C ALA A 489 -12.26 8.12 -11.76
N ILE A 490 -12.49 9.33 -11.26
CA ILE A 490 -11.44 10.28 -10.88
C ILE A 490 -11.60 10.54 -9.38
N HIS A 491 -10.50 10.78 -8.66
CA HIS A 491 -10.60 11.45 -7.38
C HIS A 491 -9.77 12.71 -7.28
N VAL A 492 -10.16 13.51 -6.28
CA VAL A 492 -9.45 14.68 -5.79
C VAL A 492 -9.17 14.46 -4.30
N ALA A 493 -7.89 14.44 -3.94
CA ALA A 493 -7.43 14.49 -2.56
C ALA A 493 -7.13 15.93 -2.17
N MET A 494 -8.04 16.53 -1.40
CA MET A 494 -8.00 17.91 -0.96
C MET A 494 -6.83 18.14 0.01
N THR A 495 -5.97 19.11 -0.28
CA THR A 495 -4.84 19.55 0.56
C THR A 495 -4.95 21.05 0.86
N LEU A 496 -4.08 21.62 1.70
CA LEU A 496 -4.12 23.06 1.96
C LEU A 496 -4.01 23.90 0.67
N PRO A 497 -3.05 23.65 -0.24
CA PRO A 497 -2.98 24.41 -1.51
C PRO A 497 -4.25 24.27 -2.36
N LEU A 498 -4.73 23.04 -2.57
CA LEU A 498 -5.90 22.79 -3.41
C LEU A 498 -7.19 23.38 -2.79
N SER A 499 -7.27 23.40 -1.45
CA SER A 499 -8.41 24.00 -0.74
C SER A 499 -8.55 25.51 -0.97
N LYS A 500 -7.50 26.22 -1.39
CA LYS A 500 -7.53 27.65 -1.74
C LYS A 500 -8.15 27.90 -3.12
N VAL A 501 -8.17 26.89 -4.00
CA VAL A 501 -8.60 27.00 -5.40
C VAL A 501 -9.73 26.03 -5.79
N TRP A 502 -10.42 25.44 -4.79
CA TRP A 502 -11.46 24.44 -5.02
C TRP A 502 -12.64 24.94 -5.88
N GLU A 503 -12.95 26.25 -5.84
CA GLU A 503 -14.01 26.85 -6.67
C GLU A 503 -13.62 26.84 -8.15
N ARG A 504 -12.34 27.14 -8.44
CA ARG A 504 -11.81 27.07 -9.80
C ARG A 504 -11.80 25.63 -10.31
N LEU A 505 -11.43 24.67 -9.46
CA LEU A 505 -11.52 23.25 -9.80
C LEU A 505 -12.94 22.87 -10.22
N ALA A 506 -13.94 23.30 -9.44
CA ALA A 506 -15.34 22.98 -9.75
C ALA A 506 -15.81 23.65 -11.05
N ALA A 507 -15.42 24.90 -11.29
CA ALA A 507 -15.76 25.62 -12.52
C ALA A 507 -15.11 25.00 -13.77
N ASP A 508 -13.82 24.63 -13.68
CA ASP A 508 -13.13 23.94 -14.78
C ASP A 508 -13.71 22.53 -15.02
N LEU A 509 -14.09 21.81 -13.97
CA LEU A 509 -14.76 20.51 -14.08
C LEU A 509 -16.11 20.65 -14.81
N GLU A 510 -16.91 21.66 -14.46
CA GLU A 510 -18.18 21.98 -15.12
C GLU A 510 -17.98 22.27 -16.62
N ALA A 511 -16.98 23.10 -16.95
CA ALA A 511 -16.65 23.41 -18.34
C ALA A 511 -16.22 22.16 -19.14
N VAL A 512 -15.35 21.32 -18.56
CA VAL A 512 -14.89 20.09 -19.22
C VAL A 512 -16.04 19.10 -19.44
N VAL A 513 -16.94 18.95 -18.45
CA VAL A 513 -18.10 18.06 -18.60
C VAL A 513 -19.01 18.52 -19.74
N GLU A 514 -19.29 19.81 -19.86
CA GLU A 514 -20.09 20.34 -20.97
C GLU A 514 -19.38 20.21 -22.33
N GLU A 515 -18.05 20.42 -22.39
CA GLU A 515 -17.26 20.20 -23.60
C GLU A 515 -17.30 18.73 -24.05
N GLU A 516 -17.16 17.77 -23.14
CA GLU A 516 -17.25 16.35 -23.47
C GLU A 516 -18.67 15.94 -23.89
N ARG A 517 -19.69 16.51 -23.25
CA ARG A 517 -21.09 16.31 -23.64
C ARG A 517 -21.37 16.83 -25.05
N GLU A 518 -20.84 17.99 -25.41
CA GLU A 518 -20.97 18.54 -26.76
C GLU A 518 -20.22 17.68 -27.79
N LYS A 519 -19.00 17.19 -27.46
CA LYS A 519 -18.25 16.27 -28.33
C LYS A 519 -19.02 14.97 -28.58
N GLU A 520 -19.65 14.40 -27.57
CA GLU A 520 -20.50 13.21 -27.71
C GLU A 520 -21.74 13.49 -28.57
N ARG A 521 -22.42 14.63 -28.34
CA ARG A 521 -23.57 15.06 -29.16
C ARG A 521 -23.21 15.20 -30.64
N VAL A 522 -22.10 15.87 -30.96
CA VAL A 522 -21.63 16.03 -32.35
C VAL A 522 -21.34 14.68 -32.99
N ARG A 523 -20.68 13.74 -32.27
CA ARG A 523 -20.41 12.39 -32.78
C ARG A 523 -21.70 11.65 -33.15
N ILE A 524 -22.69 11.69 -32.27
CA ILE A 524 -24.00 11.06 -32.50
C ILE A 524 -24.67 11.64 -33.75
N VAL A 525 -24.64 12.96 -33.92
CA VAL A 525 -25.18 13.64 -35.12
C VAL A 525 -24.41 13.26 -36.40
N GLU A 526 -23.09 13.09 -36.31
CA GLU A 526 -22.24 12.61 -37.41
C GLU A 526 -22.39 11.11 -37.72
N GLY A 527 -23.28 10.38 -37.04
CA GLY A 527 -23.47 8.94 -37.20
C GLY A 527 -22.31 8.09 -36.65
N LYS A 528 -21.40 8.70 -35.88
CA LYS A 528 -20.36 8.01 -35.12
C LYS A 528 -20.98 7.62 -33.77
N GLY A 529 -20.74 6.39 -33.30
CA GLY A 529 -21.30 5.93 -32.02
C GLY A 529 -20.95 6.86 -30.86
N ALA A 530 -21.76 6.80 -29.79
CA ALA A 530 -21.68 7.72 -28.64
C ALA A 530 -20.29 7.74 -27.97
N LYS A 531 -19.60 6.58 -27.95
CA LYS A 531 -18.24 6.47 -27.40
C LYS A 531 -17.18 6.63 -28.49
N GLY A 532 -16.37 7.68 -28.37
CA GLY A 532 -15.20 7.89 -29.23
C GLY A 532 -14.06 6.93 -28.90
N LYS A 533 -13.03 6.92 -29.75
CA LYS A 533 -11.74 6.35 -29.36
C LYS A 533 -11.07 7.35 -28.42
N GLY A 534 -10.95 7.02 -27.14
CA GLY A 534 -10.19 7.85 -26.19
C GLY A 534 -8.75 8.01 -26.68
N THR A 535 -8.33 9.26 -26.91
CA THR A 535 -7.02 9.58 -27.48
C THR A 535 -6.00 10.08 -26.46
N GLY A 536 -6.42 10.41 -25.25
CA GLY A 536 -5.54 10.90 -24.19
C GLY A 536 -4.84 9.79 -23.39
N ASP A 537 -3.85 10.20 -22.59
CA ASP A 537 -2.96 9.27 -21.90
C ASP A 537 -3.72 8.46 -20.84
N ALA A 538 -4.66 9.08 -20.12
CA ALA A 538 -5.48 8.39 -19.12
C ALA A 538 -6.45 7.40 -19.78
N ALA A 539 -7.12 7.81 -20.86
CA ALA A 539 -8.05 6.95 -21.60
C ALA A 539 -7.34 5.73 -22.23
N ALA A 540 -6.13 5.91 -22.74
CA ALA A 540 -5.32 4.83 -23.30
C ALA A 540 -4.87 3.82 -22.21
N LEU A 541 -4.34 4.32 -21.09
CA LEU A 541 -3.80 3.46 -20.03
C LEU A 541 -4.92 2.76 -19.23
N TYR A 542 -5.90 3.53 -18.74
CA TYR A 542 -6.91 3.01 -17.82
C TYR A 542 -8.19 2.54 -18.52
N GLY A 543 -8.55 3.12 -19.66
CA GLY A 543 -9.68 2.64 -20.47
C GLY A 543 -9.33 1.37 -21.24
N VAL A 544 -8.40 1.48 -22.20
CA VAL A 544 -8.07 0.37 -23.11
C VAL A 544 -7.24 -0.71 -22.40
N ALA A 545 -6.07 -0.38 -21.86
CA ALA A 545 -5.22 -1.40 -21.22
C ALA A 545 -5.80 -1.85 -19.85
N GLY A 546 -6.43 -0.93 -19.12
CA GLY A 546 -7.12 -1.19 -17.86
C GLY A 546 -8.40 -2.04 -17.97
N SER A 547 -8.94 -2.30 -19.16
CA SER A 547 -10.10 -3.21 -19.34
C SER A 547 -9.71 -4.66 -19.67
N LEU A 548 -8.44 -4.94 -19.99
CA LEU A 548 -7.99 -6.29 -20.39
C LEU A 548 -8.11 -7.31 -19.24
N PRO A 549 -8.58 -8.55 -19.48
CA PRO A 549 -8.70 -9.58 -18.44
C PRO A 549 -7.36 -10.01 -17.84
N ASN A 550 -6.30 -10.01 -18.66
CA ASN A 550 -4.93 -10.26 -18.22
C ASN A 550 -4.15 -8.95 -18.23
N LYS A 551 -3.58 -8.60 -17.06
CA LYS A 551 -2.84 -7.34 -16.85
C LYS A 551 -1.36 -7.42 -17.22
N SER A 552 -0.88 -8.49 -17.84
CA SER A 552 0.55 -8.64 -18.17
C SER A 552 1.09 -7.50 -19.03
N VAL A 553 0.29 -6.98 -19.97
CA VAL A 553 0.69 -5.84 -20.81
C VAL A 553 0.89 -4.57 -19.98
N VAL A 554 -0.02 -4.31 -19.03
CA VAL A 554 0.09 -3.18 -18.09
C VAL A 554 1.32 -3.35 -17.18
N VAL A 555 1.61 -4.58 -16.74
CA VAL A 555 2.81 -4.88 -15.96
C VAL A 555 4.08 -4.59 -16.75
N ASP A 556 4.15 -4.99 -18.02
CA ASP A 556 5.31 -4.75 -18.87
C ASP A 556 5.49 -3.25 -19.16
N LEU A 557 4.39 -2.52 -19.41
CA LEU A 557 4.42 -1.06 -19.56
C LEU A 557 4.87 -0.35 -18.28
N ALA A 558 4.35 -0.76 -17.12
CA ALA A 558 4.73 -0.21 -15.83
C ALA A 558 6.21 -0.47 -15.50
N ARG A 559 6.73 -1.67 -15.83
CA ARG A 559 8.17 -1.97 -15.68
C ARG A 559 9.02 -1.09 -16.57
N GLY A 560 8.67 -0.96 -17.85
CA GLY A 560 9.39 -0.07 -18.75
C GLY A 560 9.34 1.39 -18.29
N PHE A 561 8.21 1.86 -17.76
CA PHE A 561 8.12 3.20 -17.14
C PHE A 561 9.08 3.34 -15.97
N LEU A 562 9.17 2.34 -15.08
CA LEU A 562 10.13 2.35 -13.98
C LEU A 562 11.58 2.37 -14.47
N ASP A 563 11.92 1.63 -15.53
CA ASP A 563 13.26 1.68 -16.13
C ASP A 563 13.58 3.07 -16.70
N LEU A 564 12.58 3.76 -17.27
CA LEU A 564 12.74 5.13 -17.78
C LEU A 564 13.01 6.16 -16.68
N LEU A 565 12.50 5.97 -15.45
CA LEU A 565 12.78 6.86 -14.32
C LEU A 565 14.27 6.92 -13.96
N TYR A 566 15.03 5.86 -14.28
CA TYR A 566 16.47 5.76 -14.02
C TYR A 566 17.31 5.97 -15.29
N LYS A 567 16.68 6.35 -16.41
CA LYS A 567 17.38 6.60 -17.66
C LYS A 567 17.91 8.03 -17.67
N ALA A 568 19.22 8.16 -17.52
CA ALA A 568 19.94 9.42 -17.64
C ALA A 568 20.15 9.84 -19.09
#